data_AF-A0A0N0KEV6-F1
#
_entry.id   AF-A0A0N0KEV6-F1
#
_cell.length_a   1.000
_cell.length_b   1.000
_cell.length_c   1.000
_cell.angle_alpha   90.00
_cell.angle_beta   90.00
_cell.angle_gamma   90.00
#
_symmetry.space_group_name_H-M   'P 1'
#
loop_
_entity.id
_entity.type
_entity.pdbx_description
1 polymer ?
#
loop_
_entity_poly.entity_id
_entity_poly.type
_entity_poly.pdbx_seq_one_letter_code
_entity_poly.pdbx_strand_id
1 'polypeptide(L)'
;MSQMTTIPLGEYQALRQAAGELDDLRAFDRAKAALATGDDELVPAETLKRLLAGEVPLRVWRELRGLTQSGLASTSGVNRVQIADIEAGRRKGSLETARKLAQSLGIAIDDLV
;
A
#
# COMPACT_ATOMS: atom_id res chain seq x y z
N MET A 1 -9.83 37.47 -10.55
CA MET A 1 -8.99 37.85 -11.71
C MET A 1 -7.76 36.97 -11.68
N SER A 2 -7.44 36.27 -12.76
CA SER A 2 -6.22 35.48 -12.84
C SER A 2 -5.06 36.38 -13.27
N GLN A 3 -4.00 36.47 -12.47
CA GLN A 3 -2.75 37.14 -12.87
C GLN A 3 -1.87 36.14 -13.64
N MET A 4 -1.31 36.55 -14.79
CA MET A 4 -0.33 35.77 -15.53
C MET A 4 1.08 36.33 -15.30
N THR A 5 2.03 35.42 -15.11
CA THR A 5 3.47 35.73 -15.05
C THR A 5 4.17 34.96 -16.17
N THR A 6 5.07 35.62 -16.90
CA THR A 6 5.83 35.02 -18.00
C THR A 6 7.27 34.80 -17.55
N ILE A 7 7.77 33.57 -17.73
CA ILE A 7 9.15 33.17 -17.44
C ILE A 7 9.73 32.39 -18.64
N PRO A 8 11.07 32.36 -18.80
CA PRO A 8 11.72 31.50 -19.79
C PRO A 8 11.35 30.02 -19.60
N LEU A 9 11.27 29.26 -20.70
CA LEU A 9 10.89 27.84 -20.65
C LEU A 9 11.86 27.00 -19.79
N GLY A 10 13.16 27.27 -19.86
CA GLY A 10 14.17 26.55 -19.06
C GLY A 10 13.98 26.77 -17.56
N GLU A 11 13.61 27.98 -17.14
CA GLU A 11 13.31 28.30 -15.74
C GLU A 11 12.02 27.59 -15.29
N TYR A 12 10.99 27.60 -16.12
CA TYR A 12 9.76 26.84 -15.86
C TYR A 12 10.03 25.33 -15.70
N GLN A 13 10.88 24.76 -16.57
CA GLN A 13 11.27 23.36 -16.50
C GLN A 13 12.04 23.05 -15.21
N ALA A 14 12.99 23.92 -14.83
CA ALA A 14 13.72 23.79 -13.57
C ALA A 14 12.79 23.86 -12.36
N LEU A 15 11.81 24.77 -12.34
CA LEU A 15 10.81 24.84 -11.28
C LEU A 15 9.94 23.59 -11.21
N ARG A 16 9.51 23.05 -12.36
CA ARG A 16 8.76 21.79 -12.42
C ARG A 16 9.57 20.61 -11.92
N GLN A 17 10.86 20.53 -12.27
CA GLN A 17 11.76 19.49 -11.78
C GLN A 17 11.94 19.60 -10.26
N ALA A 18 12.24 20.80 -9.75
CA ALA A 18 12.40 21.03 -8.31
C ALA A 18 11.12 20.70 -7.52
N ALA A 19 9.94 20.96 -8.11
CA ALA A 19 8.67 20.55 -7.51
C ALA A 19 8.54 19.01 -7.42
N GLY A 20 8.96 18.27 -8.46
CA GLY A 20 8.98 16.81 -8.42
C GLY A 20 9.97 16.26 -7.39
N GLU A 21 11.19 16.79 -7.35
CA GLU A 21 12.21 16.39 -6.36
C GLU A 21 11.74 16.65 -4.93
N LEU A 22 11.02 17.76 -4.69
CA LEU A 22 10.42 18.05 -3.39
C LEU A 22 9.35 17.03 -2.99
N ASP A 23 8.54 16.57 -3.93
CA ASP A 23 7.53 15.55 -3.66
C ASP A 23 8.14 14.19 -3.35
N ASP A 24 9.24 13.82 -4.02
CA ASP A 24 10.03 12.61 -3.73
C ASP A 24 10.62 12.66 -2.30
N LEU A 25 11.23 13.78 -1.92
CA LEU A 25 11.76 13.98 -0.56
C LEU A 25 10.66 13.86 0.49
N ARG A 26 9.50 14.49 0.26
CA ARG A 26 8.34 14.37 1.16
C ARG A 26 7.82 12.95 1.26
N ALA A 27 7.84 12.18 0.16
CA ALA A 27 7.43 10.78 0.17
C ALA A 27 8.38 9.95 1.03
N PHE A 28 9.69 10.17 0.90
CA PHE A 28 10.70 9.55 1.74
C PHE A 28 10.50 9.90 3.23
N ASP A 29 10.31 11.17 3.56
CA ASP A 29 10.10 11.61 4.95
C ASP A 29 8.85 10.97 5.57
N ARG A 30 7.74 10.87 4.82
CA ARG A 30 6.51 10.18 5.28
C ARG A 30 6.77 8.70 5.56
N ALA A 31 7.44 8.01 4.65
CA ALA A 31 7.78 6.59 4.84
C ALA A 31 8.70 6.39 6.05
N LYS A 32 9.72 7.23 6.21
CA LYS A 32 10.61 7.22 7.38
C LYS A 32 9.86 7.47 8.69
N ALA A 33 8.91 8.39 8.70
CA ALA A 33 8.08 8.67 9.87
C ALA A 33 7.18 7.48 10.22
N ALA A 34 6.52 6.87 9.24
CA ALA A 34 5.67 5.69 9.44
C ALA A 34 6.44 4.49 10.00
N LEU A 35 7.66 4.25 9.48
CA LEU A 35 8.57 3.24 10.04
C LEU A 35 8.98 3.56 11.50
N ALA A 36 9.13 4.83 11.85
CA ALA A 36 9.51 5.24 13.20
C ALA A 36 8.34 5.15 14.20
N THR A 37 7.10 5.39 13.76
CA THR A 37 5.89 5.22 14.59
C THR A 37 5.44 3.77 14.69
N GLY A 38 5.93 2.90 13.80
CA GLY A 38 5.51 1.50 13.70
C GLY A 38 4.21 1.31 12.92
N ASP A 39 3.74 2.35 12.23
CA ASP A 39 2.60 2.28 11.32
C ASP A 39 2.95 1.58 9.99
N ASP A 40 4.24 1.44 9.70
CA ASP A 40 4.79 0.71 8.56
C ASP A 40 5.97 -0.17 9.00
N GLU A 41 6.34 -1.14 8.17
CA GLU A 41 7.41 -2.10 8.47
C GLU A 41 8.34 -2.37 7.28
N LEU A 42 9.58 -2.77 7.60
CA LEU A 42 10.49 -3.30 6.60
C LEU A 42 10.15 -4.76 6.31
N VAL A 43 9.76 -5.05 5.07
CA VAL A 43 9.50 -6.41 4.61
C VAL A 43 10.71 -7.01 3.88
N PRO A 44 10.86 -8.34 3.86
CA PRO A 44 11.85 -9.00 3.02
C PRO A 44 11.70 -8.60 1.56
N ALA A 45 12.83 -8.40 0.87
CA ALA A 45 12.84 -8.00 -0.55
C ALA A 45 12.05 -8.97 -1.45
N GLU A 46 12.01 -10.26 -1.09
CA GLU A 46 11.25 -11.25 -1.84
C GLU A 46 9.74 -11.03 -1.77
N THR A 47 9.22 -10.62 -0.61
CA THR A 47 7.81 -10.23 -0.45
C THR A 47 7.47 -9.06 -1.36
N LEU A 48 8.32 -8.03 -1.41
CA LEU A 48 8.11 -6.88 -2.28
C LEU A 48 8.11 -7.28 -3.76
N LYS A 49 9.02 -8.16 -4.19
CA LYS A 49 9.04 -8.65 -5.57
C LYS A 49 7.75 -9.37 -5.96
N ARG A 50 7.17 -10.16 -5.05
CA ARG A 50 5.89 -10.84 -5.29
C ARG A 50 4.74 -9.85 -5.51
N LEU A 51 4.68 -8.80 -4.69
CA LEU A 51 3.71 -7.71 -4.86
C LEU A 51 3.90 -7.01 -6.22
N LEU A 52 5.15 -6.67 -6.57
CA LEU A 52 5.48 -6.04 -7.85
C LEU A 52 5.22 -6.94 -9.07
N ALA A 53 5.29 -8.26 -8.90
CA ALA A 53 4.94 -9.25 -9.91
C ALA A 53 3.41 -9.38 -10.12
N GLY A 54 2.59 -8.66 -9.34
CA GLY A 54 1.15 -8.65 -9.45
C GLY A 54 0.46 -9.81 -8.73
N GLU A 55 1.15 -10.51 -7.81
CA GLU A 55 0.47 -11.44 -6.92
C GLU A 55 -0.56 -10.71 -6.05
N VAL A 56 -1.67 -11.39 -5.71
CA VAL A 56 -2.74 -10.78 -4.91
C VAL A 56 -2.20 -10.38 -3.53
N PRO A 57 -2.23 -9.08 -3.15
CA PRO A 57 -1.58 -8.61 -1.94
C PRO A 57 -2.02 -9.33 -0.67
N LEU A 58 -3.32 -9.63 -0.56
CA LEU A 58 -3.88 -10.37 0.58
C LEU A 58 -3.16 -11.70 0.83
N ARG A 59 -2.84 -12.45 -0.24
CA ARG A 59 -2.12 -13.72 -0.12
C ARG A 59 -0.69 -13.50 0.35
N VAL A 60 0.00 -12.54 -0.26
CA VAL A 60 1.41 -12.23 0.02
C VAL A 60 1.57 -11.84 1.48
N TRP A 61 0.74 -10.91 1.97
CA TRP A 61 0.76 -10.47 3.37
C TRP A 61 0.36 -11.59 4.34
N ARG A 62 -0.66 -12.38 4.02
CA ARG A 62 -1.07 -13.52 4.85
C ARG A 62 0.09 -14.51 5.03
N GLU A 63 0.79 -14.84 3.95
CA GLU A 63 1.92 -15.77 3.97
C GLU A 63 3.13 -15.19 4.68
N LEU A 64 3.40 -13.89 4.53
CA LEU A 64 4.42 -13.20 5.31
C LEU A 64 4.16 -13.32 6.82
N ARG A 65 2.90 -13.25 7.25
CA ARG A 65 2.48 -13.44 8.64
C ARG A 65 2.41 -14.92 9.07
N GLY A 66 2.70 -15.87 8.17
CA GLY A 66 2.62 -17.31 8.44
C GLY A 66 1.20 -17.83 8.68
N LEU A 67 0.18 -17.08 8.27
CA LEU A 67 -1.22 -17.42 8.52
C LEU A 67 -1.76 -18.35 7.42
N THR A 68 -2.63 -19.29 7.80
CA THR A 68 -3.48 -20.00 6.84
C THR A 68 -4.72 -19.16 6.53
N GLN A 69 -5.46 -19.47 5.45
CA GLN A 69 -6.73 -18.80 5.17
C GLN A 69 -7.72 -18.93 6.33
N SER A 70 -7.75 -20.10 6.99
CA SER A 70 -8.55 -20.32 8.20
C SER A 70 -8.04 -19.49 9.38
N GLY A 71 -6.73 -19.37 9.55
CA GLY A 71 -6.13 -18.54 10.60
C GLY A 71 -6.50 -17.08 10.44
N LEU A 72 -6.37 -16.53 9.23
CA LEU A 72 -6.78 -15.15 8.93
C LEU A 72 -8.29 -14.95 9.10
N ALA A 73 -9.11 -15.96 8.73
CA ALA A 73 -10.55 -15.91 8.97
C ALA A 73 -10.87 -15.78 10.48
N SER A 74 -10.19 -16.57 11.32
CA SER A 74 -10.37 -16.55 12.77
C SER A 74 -9.96 -15.22 13.40
N THR A 75 -8.88 -14.58 12.94
CA THR A 75 -8.39 -13.33 13.53
C THR A 75 -9.11 -12.09 13.01
N SER A 76 -9.52 -12.08 11.75
CA SER A 76 -10.21 -10.94 11.11
C SER A 76 -11.74 -10.96 11.25
N GLY A 77 -12.32 -12.12 11.59
CA GLY A 77 -13.77 -12.33 11.57
C GLY A 77 -14.38 -12.37 10.16
N VAL A 78 -13.56 -12.39 9.10
CA VAL A 78 -14.01 -12.53 7.71
C VAL A 78 -14.16 -14.00 7.36
N ASN A 79 -15.19 -14.34 6.56
CA ASN A 79 -15.43 -15.71 6.14
C ASN A 79 -14.24 -16.26 5.31
N ARG A 80 -13.78 -17.49 5.62
CA ARG A 80 -12.70 -18.17 4.90
C ARG A 80 -12.92 -18.26 3.38
N VAL A 81 -14.16 -18.53 2.95
CA VAL A 81 -14.52 -18.60 1.52
C VAL A 81 -14.34 -17.24 0.86
N GLN A 82 -14.70 -16.16 1.56
CA GLN A 82 -14.50 -14.80 1.07
C GLN A 82 -13.02 -14.46 0.94
N ILE A 83 -12.18 -14.85 1.91
CA ILE A 83 -10.72 -14.72 1.81
C ILE A 83 -10.18 -15.49 0.59
N ALA A 84 -10.62 -16.74 0.39
CA ALA A 84 -10.20 -17.56 -0.74
C ALA A 84 -10.64 -16.97 -2.09
N ASP A 85 -11.83 -16.36 -2.17
CA ASP A 85 -12.31 -15.64 -3.36
C ASP A 85 -11.47 -14.40 -3.67
N ILE A 86 -11.09 -13.64 -2.63
CA ILE A 86 -10.22 -12.47 -2.78
C ILE A 86 -8.84 -12.88 -3.26
N GLU A 87 -8.23 -13.89 -2.61
CA GLU A 87 -6.91 -14.39 -3.01
C GLU A 87 -6.90 -15.00 -4.43
N ALA A 88 -8.02 -15.52 -4.89
CA ALA A 88 -8.16 -16.03 -6.26
C ALA A 88 -8.47 -14.93 -7.29
N GLY A 89 -8.58 -13.66 -6.87
CA GLY A 89 -8.92 -12.54 -7.75
C GLY A 89 -10.37 -12.54 -8.24
N ARG A 90 -11.24 -13.40 -7.69
CA ARG A 90 -12.65 -13.50 -8.11
C ARG A 90 -13.48 -12.32 -7.64
N ARG A 91 -13.13 -11.72 -6.51
CA ARG A 91 -13.82 -10.56 -5.89
C ARG A 91 -12.83 -9.70 -5.12
N LYS A 92 -12.98 -8.37 -5.13
CA LYS A 92 -12.12 -7.46 -4.34
C LYS A 92 -12.56 -7.30 -2.86
N GLY A 93 -13.71 -7.84 -2.48
CA GLY A 93 -14.30 -7.60 -1.14
C GLY A 93 -14.85 -6.18 -0.99
N SER A 94 -15.62 -5.93 0.08
CA SER A 94 -16.05 -4.57 0.43
C SER A 94 -14.92 -3.82 1.14
N LEU A 95 -14.98 -2.48 1.18
CA LEU A 95 -14.03 -1.66 1.95
C LEU A 95 -13.99 -2.06 3.43
N GLU A 96 -15.13 -2.44 4.01
CA GLU A 96 -15.21 -2.95 5.37
C GLU A 96 -14.45 -4.28 5.53
N THR A 97 -14.56 -5.17 4.54
CA THR A 97 -13.80 -6.43 4.52
C THR A 97 -12.31 -6.15 4.44
N ALA A 98 -11.89 -5.28 3.52
CA ALA A 98 -10.48 -4.91 3.37
C ALA A 98 -9.93 -4.31 4.67
N ARG A 99 -10.69 -3.45 5.35
CA ARG A 99 -10.31 -2.88 6.66
C ARG A 99 -10.10 -3.97 7.72
N LYS A 100 -11.03 -4.92 7.85
CA LYS A 100 -10.92 -6.04 8.81
C LYS A 100 -9.69 -6.90 8.55
N LEU A 101 -9.41 -7.18 7.28
CA LEU A 101 -8.25 -7.96 6.86
C LEU A 101 -6.94 -7.21 7.12
N ALA A 102 -6.84 -5.94 6.73
CA ALA A 102 -5.67 -5.09 6.96
C ALA A 102 -5.36 -4.95 8.45
N GLN A 103 -6.39 -4.69 9.27
CA GLN A 103 -6.24 -4.61 10.73
C GLN A 103 -5.74 -5.93 11.33
N SER A 104 -6.27 -7.07 10.86
CA SER A 104 -5.81 -8.38 11.32
C SER A 104 -4.38 -8.72 10.88
N LEU A 105 -3.92 -8.15 9.77
CA LEU A 105 -2.57 -8.35 9.24
C LEU A 105 -1.56 -7.32 9.78
N GLY A 106 -2.05 -6.27 10.45
CA GLY A 106 -1.23 -5.17 10.96
C GLY A 106 -0.59 -4.35 9.84
N ILE A 107 -1.35 -4.06 8.78
CA ILE A 107 -0.90 -3.29 7.61
C ILE A 107 -1.90 -2.17 7.29
N ALA A 108 -1.51 -1.20 6.47
CA ALA A 108 -2.43 -0.19 6.00
C ALA A 108 -3.44 -0.81 5.02
N ILE A 109 -4.61 -0.19 4.89
CA ILE A 109 -5.62 -0.66 3.92
C ILE A 109 -5.10 -0.55 2.49
N ASP A 110 -4.29 0.47 2.22
CA ASP A 110 -3.68 0.74 0.91
C ASP A 110 -2.72 -0.37 0.48
N ASP A 111 -2.19 -1.15 1.43
CA ASP A 111 -1.35 -2.33 1.13
C ASP A 111 -2.16 -3.52 0.58
N LEU A 112 -3.49 -3.43 0.54
CA LEU A 112 -4.40 -4.46 0.01
C LEU A 112 -5.12 -4.09 -1.30
N VAL A 113 -5.13 -2.82 -1.74
CA VAL A 113 -5.98 -2.32 -2.86
C VAL A 113 -5.22 -1.80 -4.07
#